data_AF-A0A5J6ME65-F1
#
_entry.id   AF-A0A5J6ME65-F1
#
_cell.length_a   1.000
_cell.length_b   1.000
_cell.length_c   1.000
_cell.angle_alpha   90.00
_cell.angle_beta   90.00
_cell.angle_gamma   90.00
#
_symmetry.space_group_name_H-M   'P 1'
#
loop_
_entity.id
_entity.type
_entity.pdbx_description
1 polymer ?
#
loop_
_entity_poly.entity_id
_entity_poly.type
_entity_poly.pdbx_seq_one_letter_code
_entity_poly.pdbx_strand_id
1 'polypeptide(L)'
;MTKEQGTSRFWELAEQAKLLQEEIRLLLPSLAEARRKYSRSKSDVDRIELERIQNFAGELLATNNAVGRELEQASGLSEEILRAIETQNLPGDGENRLLRGDLIEQRVAVTGIVETHLAEAIDAVTRLVPSGWLQHDSEISHRIDRLIDGSDCLSLVKGLRSDSEFPHLHRLRQMIRVSKDYQDEELAYDHFAGATVVPQLVQLGTRLKNLNDVGGDVSLRVRRLWEGATESTDANVFELLVAAGCAEYGRKVEFLPETHERSPDIRCHDPYPMVIECKRKRVLSNYEIDEEASMRRLFSQLEIESNKRGLYGRFDLHLKVESNAIPSNDIVAGLISQRLAPHPDRPLDYPWGSVAYHQLPYRMSLPEVTRLYSPNMLKAAFGWNSDLPEWDGIVCRVDNGREASVGEIRRPIALAWSNVADAAVKKRAWSPLDLFGDAMGQIPPGEFGIIYLAYHEGAREEIANRRIQNFLDRMPEWEHSASIRVPISFLVRLYPRPLDHGSPDLIESTLRLCSDIYGEPALFEDFPNTIFTRAPQKVN
;
A
#
# COMPACT_ATOMS: atom_id res chain seq x y z
N MET A 1 41.52 -22.82 -16.82
CA MET A 1 40.97 -23.97 -16.07
C MET A 1 40.09 -24.78 -17.00
N THR A 2 40.17 -26.11 -16.95
CA THR A 2 39.16 -26.94 -17.62
C THR A 2 37.81 -26.75 -16.91
N LYS A 3 36.70 -26.98 -17.61
CA LYS A 3 35.34 -26.82 -17.07
C LYS A 3 35.12 -27.66 -15.78
N GLU A 4 35.78 -28.81 -15.69
CA GLU A 4 35.79 -29.67 -14.50
C GLU A 4 36.53 -29.03 -13.31
N GLN A 5 37.66 -28.35 -13.54
CA GLN A 5 38.39 -27.65 -12.48
C GLN A 5 37.61 -26.46 -11.90
N GLY A 6 36.85 -25.74 -12.75
CA GLY A 6 35.98 -24.64 -12.31
C GLY A 6 34.86 -25.11 -11.38
N THR A 7 34.25 -26.24 -11.74
CA THR A 7 33.15 -26.81 -10.96
C THR A 7 33.63 -27.32 -9.59
N SER A 8 34.78 -28.00 -9.53
CA SER A 8 35.35 -28.46 -8.25
C SER A 8 35.69 -27.30 -7.31
N ARG A 9 36.34 -26.26 -7.84
CA ARG A 9 36.74 -25.08 -7.04
C ARG A 9 35.53 -24.32 -6.50
N PHE A 10 34.46 -24.21 -7.29
CA PHE A 10 33.22 -23.57 -6.87
C PHE A 10 32.61 -24.28 -5.64
N TRP A 11 32.51 -25.61 -5.66
CA TRP A 11 31.93 -26.37 -4.54
C TRP A 11 32.81 -26.32 -3.28
N GLU A 12 34.13 -26.32 -3.43
CA GLU A 12 35.05 -26.10 -2.30
C GLU A 12 34.82 -24.74 -1.64
N LEU A 13 34.71 -23.66 -2.44
CA LEU A 13 34.44 -22.31 -1.96
C LEU A 13 33.05 -22.20 -1.31
N ALA A 14 32.04 -22.87 -1.87
CA ALA A 14 30.69 -22.87 -1.32
C ALA A 14 30.64 -23.55 0.07
N GLU A 15 31.32 -24.68 0.23
CA GLU A 15 31.40 -25.35 1.54
C GLU A 15 32.22 -24.51 2.54
N GLN A 16 33.29 -23.86 2.09
CA GLN A 16 34.07 -22.94 2.92
C GLN A 16 33.23 -21.73 3.38
N ALA A 17 32.44 -21.11 2.50
CA ALA A 17 31.54 -20.01 2.83
C ALA A 17 30.50 -20.45 3.87
N LYS A 18 29.93 -21.65 3.71
CA LYS A 18 28.96 -22.22 4.65
C LYS A 18 29.58 -22.44 6.05
N LEU A 19 30.80 -22.97 6.12
CA LEU A 19 31.50 -23.14 7.40
C LEU A 19 31.79 -21.80 8.08
N LEU A 20 32.22 -20.78 7.32
CA LEU A 20 32.45 -19.43 7.84
C LEU A 20 31.15 -18.78 8.35
N GLN A 21 30.04 -18.93 7.63
CA GLN A 21 28.73 -18.44 8.07
C GLN A 21 28.30 -19.09 9.38
N GLU A 22 28.54 -20.39 9.56
CA GLU A 22 28.22 -21.09 10.80
C GLU A 22 29.11 -20.62 11.96
N GLU A 23 30.41 -20.41 11.73
CA GLU A 23 31.32 -19.84 12.74
C GLU A 23 30.92 -18.42 13.15
N ILE A 24 30.55 -17.57 12.19
CA ILE A 24 30.01 -16.22 12.45
C ILE A 24 28.74 -16.33 13.31
N ARG A 25 27.81 -17.21 12.93
CA ARG A 25 26.54 -17.42 13.65
C ARG A 25 26.78 -17.82 15.11
N LEU A 26 27.71 -18.74 15.36
CA LEU A 26 28.08 -19.19 16.71
C LEU A 26 28.78 -18.09 17.54
N LEU A 27 29.42 -17.11 16.90
CA LEU A 27 30.12 -16.01 17.57
C LEU A 27 29.18 -14.88 18.01
N LEU A 28 28.05 -14.66 17.31
CA LEU A 28 27.13 -13.55 17.57
C LEU A 28 26.63 -13.47 19.04
N PRO A 29 26.25 -14.58 19.71
CA PRO A 29 25.84 -14.53 21.12
C PRO A 29 26.94 -14.02 22.04
N SER A 30 28.19 -14.45 21.82
CA SER A 30 29.36 -14.03 22.60
C SER A 30 29.67 -12.54 22.40
N LEU A 31 29.56 -12.05 21.16
CA LEU A 31 29.72 -10.62 20.86
C LEU A 31 28.63 -9.77 21.55
N ALA A 32 27.38 -10.23 21.52
CA ALA A 32 26.28 -9.55 22.20
C ALA A 32 26.45 -9.56 23.73
N GLU A 33 26.94 -10.65 24.32
CA GLU A 33 27.26 -10.72 25.75
C GLU A 33 28.41 -9.77 26.13
N ALA A 34 29.48 -9.73 25.34
CA ALA A 34 30.62 -8.85 25.59
C ALA A 34 30.21 -7.37 25.52
N ARG A 35 29.39 -6.97 24.55
CA ARG A 35 28.81 -5.62 24.46
C ARG A 35 27.99 -5.28 25.71
N ARG A 36 27.16 -6.22 26.18
CA ARG A 36 26.35 -6.05 27.40
C ARG A 36 27.22 -5.90 28.66
N LYS A 37 28.26 -6.73 28.82
CA LYS A 37 29.19 -6.66 29.95
C LYS A 37 29.92 -5.32 29.99
N TYR A 38 30.53 -4.91 28.88
CA TYR A 38 31.24 -3.63 28.79
C TYR A 38 30.31 -2.43 29.03
N SER A 39 29.10 -2.45 28.46
CA SER A 39 28.11 -1.38 28.69
C SER A 39 27.76 -1.20 30.17
N ARG A 40 27.66 -2.31 30.92
CA ARG A 40 27.34 -2.31 32.36
C ARG A 40 28.51 -1.87 33.23
N SER A 41 29.70 -2.45 33.02
CA SER A 41 30.84 -2.25 33.91
C SER A 41 31.69 -1.03 33.54
N LYS A 42 31.78 -0.72 32.24
CA LYS A 42 32.74 0.21 31.62
C LYS A 42 34.19 -0.03 32.06
N SER A 43 34.52 -1.28 32.43
CA SER A 43 35.86 -1.64 32.88
C SER A 43 36.83 -1.80 31.71
N ASP A 44 38.12 -1.56 31.93
CA ASP A 44 39.16 -1.82 30.91
C ASP A 44 39.23 -3.31 30.53
N VAL A 45 38.95 -4.20 31.49
CA VAL A 45 38.95 -5.66 31.26
C VAL A 45 37.85 -6.06 30.28
N ASP A 46 36.63 -5.56 30.47
CA ASP A 46 35.50 -5.86 29.57
C ASP A 46 35.66 -5.17 28.22
N ARG A 47 36.33 -4.00 28.15
CA ARG A 47 36.68 -3.35 26.88
C ARG A 47 37.59 -4.24 26.05
N ILE A 48 38.67 -4.74 26.65
CA ILE A 48 39.66 -5.60 25.96
C ILE A 48 38.99 -6.87 25.43
N GLU A 49 38.09 -7.48 26.21
CA GLU A 49 37.38 -8.68 25.77
C GLU A 49 36.38 -8.40 24.63
N LEU A 50 35.68 -7.26 24.67
CA LEU A 50 34.82 -6.81 23.58
C LEU A 50 35.64 -6.58 22.30
N GLU A 51 36.75 -5.86 22.39
CA GLU A 51 37.65 -5.58 21.26
C GLU A 51 38.18 -6.88 20.65
N ARG A 52 38.57 -7.86 21.48
CA ARG A 52 39.01 -9.19 21.03
C ARG A 52 37.96 -9.91 20.19
N ILE A 53 36.73 -9.98 20.69
CA ILE A 53 35.62 -10.66 19.99
C ILE A 53 35.21 -9.90 18.72
N GLN A 54 35.22 -8.56 18.76
CA GLN A 54 34.95 -7.72 17.60
C GLN A 54 35.98 -7.92 16.48
N ASN A 55 37.27 -7.94 16.84
CA ASN A 55 38.34 -8.18 15.87
C ASN A 55 38.21 -9.56 15.23
N PHE A 56 37.94 -10.60 16.03
CA PHE A 56 37.74 -11.95 15.51
C PHE A 56 36.51 -12.05 14.57
N ALA A 57 35.39 -11.41 14.94
CA ALA A 57 34.22 -11.33 14.06
C ALA A 57 34.52 -10.58 12.76
N GLY A 58 35.31 -9.51 12.83
CA GLY A 58 35.76 -8.74 11.68
C GLY A 58 36.64 -9.56 10.73
N GLU A 59 37.55 -10.37 11.26
CA GLU A 59 38.41 -11.28 10.47
C GLU A 59 37.59 -12.37 9.77
N LEU A 60 36.63 -12.99 10.46
CA LEU A 60 35.73 -13.98 9.86
C LEU A 60 34.88 -13.37 8.74
N LEU A 61 34.32 -12.18 8.96
CA LEU A 61 33.52 -11.49 7.94
C LEU A 61 34.37 -11.09 6.73
N ALA A 62 35.59 -10.59 6.94
CA ALA A 62 36.52 -10.27 5.87
C ALA A 62 36.88 -11.51 5.05
N THR A 63 37.08 -12.65 5.71
CA THR A 63 37.36 -13.94 5.07
C THR A 63 36.15 -14.42 4.28
N ASN A 64 34.95 -14.37 4.86
CA ASN A 64 33.72 -14.75 4.19
C ASN A 64 33.45 -13.90 2.93
N ASN A 65 33.69 -12.59 3.01
CA ASN A 65 33.58 -11.70 1.85
C ASN A 65 34.63 -11.98 0.77
N ALA A 66 35.84 -12.38 1.16
CA ALA A 66 36.86 -12.81 0.20
C ALA A 66 36.44 -14.10 -0.52
N VAL A 67 35.93 -15.09 0.21
CA VAL A 67 35.39 -16.34 -0.36
C VAL A 67 34.20 -16.06 -1.26
N GLY A 68 33.28 -15.15 -0.89
CA GLY A 68 32.16 -14.72 -1.72
C GLY A 68 32.62 -14.19 -3.08
N ARG A 69 33.60 -13.29 -3.10
CA ARG A 69 34.19 -12.77 -4.34
C ARG A 69 34.87 -13.84 -5.19
N GLU A 70 35.54 -14.81 -4.56
CA GLU A 70 36.12 -15.95 -5.28
C GLU A 70 35.03 -16.86 -5.86
N LEU A 71 33.93 -17.05 -5.14
CA LEU A 71 32.79 -17.87 -5.56
C LEU A 71 32.08 -17.24 -6.75
N GLU A 72 31.91 -15.92 -6.75
CA GLU A 72 31.43 -15.14 -7.90
C GLU A 72 32.33 -15.38 -9.13
N GLN A 73 33.64 -15.22 -8.99
CA GLN A 73 34.60 -15.45 -10.08
C GLN A 73 34.61 -16.90 -10.57
N ALA A 74 34.51 -17.87 -9.64
CA ALA A 74 34.51 -19.30 -9.96
C ALA A 74 33.21 -19.77 -10.61
N SER A 75 32.09 -19.10 -10.34
CA SER A 75 30.78 -19.45 -10.92
C SER A 75 30.73 -19.30 -12.44
N GLY A 76 31.55 -18.40 -13.00
CA GLY A 76 31.53 -18.05 -14.42
C GLY A 76 30.23 -17.39 -14.88
N LEU A 77 29.35 -17.03 -13.94
CA LEU A 77 28.13 -16.26 -14.19
C LEU A 77 28.50 -14.79 -14.40
N SER A 78 27.82 -14.11 -15.33
CA SER A 78 27.99 -12.67 -15.47
C SER A 78 27.45 -11.95 -14.25
N GLU A 79 28.00 -10.78 -13.94
CA GLU A 79 27.53 -9.91 -12.83
C GLU A 79 26.03 -9.59 -12.96
N GLU A 80 25.53 -9.51 -14.20
CA GLU A 80 24.11 -9.32 -14.52
C GLU A 80 23.24 -10.52 -14.13
N ILE A 81 23.71 -11.75 -14.34
CA ILE A 81 23.00 -12.98 -13.94
C ILE A 81 23.09 -13.19 -12.42
N LEU A 82 24.22 -12.87 -11.79
CA LEU A 82 24.36 -12.92 -10.34
C LEU A 82 23.41 -11.93 -9.66
N ARG A 83 23.36 -10.69 -10.14
CA ARG A 83 22.36 -9.71 -9.71
C ARG A 83 20.94 -10.19 -9.98
N ALA A 84 20.69 -10.81 -11.15
CA ALA A 84 19.38 -11.36 -11.48
C ALA A 84 18.97 -12.50 -10.51
N ILE A 85 19.89 -13.37 -10.11
CA ILE A 85 19.67 -14.46 -9.16
C ILE A 85 19.49 -13.93 -7.74
N GLU A 86 20.28 -12.93 -7.32
CA GLU A 86 20.07 -12.22 -6.04
C GLU A 86 18.70 -11.53 -6.01
N THR A 87 18.21 -11.02 -7.15
CA THR A 87 16.87 -10.44 -7.28
C THR A 87 15.73 -11.43 -7.54
N GLN A 88 16.00 -12.75 -7.70
CA GLN A 88 14.99 -13.74 -8.10
C GLN A 88 14.35 -14.53 -6.95
N ASN A 89 14.52 -14.12 -5.70
CA ASN A 89 13.75 -14.70 -4.60
C ASN A 89 12.36 -14.04 -4.50
N LEU A 90 11.35 -14.64 -5.16
CA LEU A 90 9.93 -14.42 -4.87
C LEU A 90 9.37 -15.62 -4.05
N PRO A 91 8.27 -15.51 -3.26
CA PRO A 91 7.54 -14.32 -2.78
C PRO A 91 7.44 -14.25 -1.23
N GLY A 92 7.25 -13.03 -0.67
CA GLY A 92 7.03 -12.76 0.77
C GLY A 92 8.25 -12.30 1.59
N ASP A 93 9.30 -11.81 0.93
CA ASP A 93 10.72 -11.82 1.34
C ASP A 93 11.22 -10.79 2.39
N GLY A 94 10.42 -9.82 2.81
CA GLY A 94 10.94 -8.73 3.65
C GLY A 94 11.92 -7.79 2.92
N GLU A 95 11.98 -7.80 1.59
CA GLU A 95 12.71 -6.79 0.83
C GLU A 95 12.09 -5.41 1.04
N ASN A 96 12.92 -4.45 1.47
CA ASN A 96 12.54 -3.04 1.53
C ASN A 96 12.44 -2.49 0.10
N ARG A 97 11.30 -2.72 -0.55
CA ARG A 97 10.96 -2.17 -1.87
C ARG A 97 10.68 -0.68 -1.77
N LEU A 98 11.72 0.15 -1.64
CA LEU A 98 11.54 1.58 -1.36
C LEU A 98 10.77 2.30 -2.46
N LEU A 99 11.07 2.02 -3.73
CA LEU A 99 10.57 2.80 -4.85
C LEU A 99 9.20 2.33 -5.31
N ARG A 100 8.35 3.30 -5.73
CA ARG A 100 7.03 2.98 -6.28
C ARG A 100 7.10 2.11 -7.54
N GLY A 101 8.11 2.30 -8.38
CA GLY A 101 8.32 1.53 -9.60
C GLY A 101 8.56 0.03 -9.37
N ASP A 102 8.90 -0.37 -8.13
CA ASP A 102 9.07 -1.78 -7.74
C ASP A 102 7.75 -2.47 -7.36
N LEU A 103 6.67 -1.70 -7.23
CA LEU A 103 5.38 -2.13 -6.68
C LEU A 103 4.31 -2.16 -7.76
N ILE A 104 4.64 -2.78 -8.87
CA ILE A 104 3.79 -2.91 -10.06
C ILE A 104 3.42 -4.36 -10.30
N GLU A 105 2.33 -4.62 -11.00
CA GLU A 105 1.81 -5.91 -11.42
C GLU A 105 2.88 -6.81 -12.03
N GLN A 106 3.78 -6.28 -12.85
CA GLN A 106 4.85 -7.08 -13.46
C GLN A 106 5.93 -7.49 -12.46
N ARG A 107 6.01 -6.86 -11.28
CA ARG A 107 7.03 -7.09 -10.25
C ARG A 107 6.48 -7.75 -8.99
N VAL A 108 5.19 -7.62 -8.71
CA VAL A 108 4.53 -8.18 -7.53
C VAL A 108 3.37 -9.06 -7.97
N ALA A 109 3.57 -10.37 -7.80
CA ALA A 109 2.59 -11.40 -8.11
C ALA A 109 1.27 -11.17 -7.36
N VAL A 110 0.17 -11.60 -7.98
CA VAL A 110 -1.16 -11.62 -7.37
C VAL A 110 -1.14 -12.60 -6.19
N THR A 111 -1.71 -12.18 -5.06
CA THR A 111 -1.60 -12.95 -3.81
C THR A 111 -2.43 -14.24 -3.80
N GLY A 112 -3.45 -14.37 -4.65
CA GLY A 112 -4.34 -15.53 -4.77
C GLY A 112 -5.17 -15.86 -3.52
N ILE A 113 -5.07 -15.02 -2.48
CA ILE A 113 -5.69 -15.25 -1.17
C ILE A 113 -7.20 -15.04 -1.23
N VAL A 114 -7.65 -14.11 -2.07
CA VAL A 114 -9.05 -13.74 -2.16
C VAL A 114 -9.85 -14.93 -2.70
N GLU A 115 -9.44 -15.47 -3.84
CA GLU A 115 -10.11 -16.60 -4.50
C GLU A 115 -10.19 -17.82 -3.59
N THR A 116 -9.17 -18.03 -2.76
CA THR A 116 -9.07 -19.19 -1.86
C THR A 116 -9.97 -19.06 -0.63
N HIS A 117 -10.10 -17.86 -0.06
CA HIS A 117 -10.66 -17.69 1.29
C HIS A 117 -11.90 -16.79 1.38
N LEU A 118 -12.35 -16.19 0.28
CA LEU A 118 -13.44 -15.22 0.29
C LEU A 118 -14.73 -15.73 0.94
N ALA A 119 -15.20 -16.91 0.54
CA ALA A 119 -16.46 -17.47 1.04
C ALA A 119 -16.44 -17.64 2.57
N GLU A 120 -15.38 -18.30 3.08
CA GLU A 120 -15.22 -18.53 4.52
C GLU A 120 -15.07 -17.21 5.29
N ALA A 121 -14.36 -16.24 4.72
CA ALA A 121 -14.16 -14.94 5.35
C ALA A 121 -15.46 -14.12 5.42
N ILE A 122 -16.28 -14.13 4.36
CA ILE A 122 -17.61 -13.49 4.37
C ILE A 122 -18.47 -14.09 5.48
N ASP A 123 -18.50 -15.42 5.60
CA ASP A 123 -19.27 -16.11 6.62
C ASP A 123 -18.75 -15.82 8.04
N ALA A 124 -17.43 -15.78 8.22
CA ALA A 124 -16.81 -15.49 9.51
C ALA A 124 -17.09 -14.05 9.96
N VAL A 125 -16.92 -13.07 9.07
CA VAL A 125 -17.16 -11.64 9.37
C VAL A 125 -18.66 -11.35 9.53
N THR A 126 -19.53 -11.99 8.74
CA THR A 126 -20.99 -11.84 8.89
C THR A 126 -21.49 -12.34 10.25
N ARG A 127 -20.83 -13.34 10.86
CA ARG A 127 -21.17 -13.83 12.20
C ARG A 127 -20.83 -12.86 13.32
N LEU A 128 -20.03 -11.82 13.06
CA LEU A 128 -19.68 -10.80 14.06
C LEU A 128 -20.79 -9.77 14.28
N VAL A 129 -21.70 -9.62 13.32
CA VAL A 129 -22.75 -8.58 13.34
C VAL A 129 -24.10 -9.17 13.79
N PRO A 130 -24.98 -8.37 14.41
CA PRO A 130 -26.31 -8.83 14.80
C PRO A 130 -27.13 -9.30 13.59
N SER A 131 -27.99 -10.29 13.81
CA SER A 131 -28.99 -10.69 12.81
C SER A 131 -29.87 -9.49 12.43
N GLY A 132 -30.12 -9.30 11.14
CA GLY A 132 -30.85 -8.14 10.64
C GLY A 132 -29.97 -6.91 10.35
N TRP A 133 -28.73 -6.82 10.88
CA TRP A 133 -27.91 -5.62 10.74
C TRP A 133 -27.54 -5.29 9.29
N LEU A 134 -27.32 -6.32 8.46
CA LEU A 134 -27.04 -6.15 7.03
C LEU A 134 -28.27 -5.76 6.22
N GLN A 135 -29.48 -5.96 6.76
CA GLN A 135 -30.75 -5.63 6.12
C GLN A 135 -31.19 -4.19 6.40
N HIS A 136 -30.64 -3.56 7.45
CA HIS A 136 -30.79 -2.13 7.68
C HIS A 136 -30.07 -1.38 6.55
N ASP A 137 -30.68 -0.32 6.02
CA ASP A 137 -30.32 0.40 4.78
C ASP A 137 -30.40 -0.48 3.52
N SER A 138 -31.61 -0.55 2.98
CA SER A 138 -31.92 -1.25 1.73
C SER A 138 -31.33 -0.59 0.48
N GLU A 139 -30.74 0.60 0.61
CA GLU A 139 -30.12 1.28 -0.53
C GLU A 139 -28.85 0.54 -0.96
N ILE A 140 -28.81 0.18 -2.25
CA ILE A 140 -27.68 -0.47 -2.91
C ILE A 140 -26.66 0.61 -3.33
N SER A 141 -26.24 1.46 -2.39
CA SER A 141 -25.39 2.61 -2.71
C SER A 141 -23.90 2.26 -2.93
N HIS A 142 -23.53 0.99 -2.84
CA HIS A 142 -22.14 0.52 -2.96
C HIS A 142 -21.78 0.02 -4.36
N ARG A 143 -22.78 -0.21 -5.23
CA ARG A 143 -22.61 -0.65 -6.62
C ARG A 143 -22.41 0.53 -7.57
N ILE A 144 -22.05 0.24 -8.82
CA ILE A 144 -21.86 1.24 -9.87
C ILE A 144 -23.12 1.54 -10.69
N ASP A 145 -24.33 1.26 -10.16
CA ASP A 145 -25.60 1.41 -10.88
C ASP A 145 -25.79 2.81 -11.48
N ARG A 146 -25.36 3.86 -10.76
CA ARG A 146 -25.41 5.26 -11.23
C ARG A 146 -24.43 5.58 -12.36
N LEU A 147 -23.38 4.78 -12.50
CA LEU A 147 -22.47 4.85 -13.63
C LEU A 147 -23.06 4.10 -14.83
N ILE A 148 -23.79 3.01 -14.59
CA ILE A 148 -24.45 2.20 -15.61
C ILE A 148 -25.62 2.96 -16.24
N ASP A 149 -26.45 3.63 -15.45
CA ASP A 149 -27.61 4.37 -15.96
C ASP A 149 -27.26 5.72 -16.63
N GLY A 150 -26.00 6.14 -16.51
CA GLY A 150 -25.47 7.39 -17.04
C GLY A 150 -25.83 8.64 -16.22
N SER A 151 -26.37 8.47 -15.01
CA SER A 151 -26.68 9.58 -14.09
C SER A 151 -25.44 10.20 -13.46
N ASP A 152 -24.31 9.48 -13.44
CA ASP A 152 -23.03 9.96 -12.91
C ASP A 152 -21.86 9.64 -13.88
N CYS A 153 -20.67 10.15 -13.57
CA CYS A 153 -19.42 9.84 -14.27
C CYS A 153 -18.47 9.08 -13.34
N LEU A 154 -17.59 8.25 -13.92
CA LEU A 154 -16.49 7.67 -13.15
C LEU A 154 -15.50 8.78 -12.82
N SER A 155 -15.15 8.92 -11.54
CA SER A 155 -14.10 9.82 -11.08
C SER A 155 -13.15 9.07 -10.15
N LEU A 156 -11.87 9.02 -10.53
CA LEU A 156 -10.83 8.33 -9.79
C LEU A 156 -9.70 9.29 -9.42
N VAL A 157 -9.22 9.20 -8.18
CA VAL A 157 -7.98 9.84 -7.71
C VAL A 157 -7.10 8.76 -7.13
N LYS A 158 -5.84 8.67 -7.61
CA LYS A 158 -4.92 7.58 -7.21
C LYS A 158 -5.52 6.17 -7.42
N GLY A 159 -6.35 6.00 -8.46
CA GLY A 159 -7.05 4.75 -8.73
C GLY A 159 -8.24 4.44 -7.80
N LEU A 160 -8.64 5.39 -6.94
CA LEU A 160 -9.71 5.22 -5.96
C LEU A 160 -10.91 6.07 -6.32
N ARG A 161 -12.12 5.54 -6.12
CA ARG A 161 -13.36 6.31 -6.25
C ARG A 161 -13.73 6.94 -4.90
N SER A 162 -13.86 8.27 -4.87
CA SER A 162 -14.18 9.02 -3.65
C SER A 162 -15.46 8.50 -2.95
N ASP A 163 -16.53 8.28 -3.73
CA ASP A 163 -17.81 7.78 -3.23
C ASP A 163 -17.71 6.38 -2.60
N SER A 164 -16.69 5.60 -2.97
CA SER A 164 -16.41 4.28 -2.39
C SER A 164 -15.63 4.38 -1.09
N GLU A 165 -14.78 5.39 -0.93
CA GLU A 165 -14.00 5.61 0.30
C GLU A 165 -14.76 6.42 1.36
N PHE A 166 -15.80 7.14 0.95
CA PHE A 166 -16.73 7.85 1.82
C PHE A 166 -18.16 7.35 1.59
N PRO A 167 -18.44 6.06 1.87
CA PRO A 167 -19.73 5.47 1.58
C PRO A 167 -20.83 6.11 2.44
N HIS A 168 -22.04 6.21 1.87
CA HIS A 168 -23.24 6.58 2.63
C HIS A 168 -23.68 5.50 3.63
N LEU A 169 -23.23 4.27 3.43
CA LEU A 169 -23.45 3.16 4.35
C LEU A 169 -22.28 2.97 5.31
N HIS A 170 -22.53 2.27 6.42
CA HIS A 170 -21.47 1.89 7.35
C HIS A 170 -20.35 1.09 6.64
N ARG A 171 -19.08 1.44 6.88
CA ARG A 171 -17.92 0.86 6.19
C ARG A 171 -17.85 -0.67 6.28
N LEU A 172 -18.05 -1.28 7.45
CA LEU A 172 -18.09 -2.76 7.54
C LEU A 172 -19.20 -3.38 6.67
N ARG A 173 -20.37 -2.73 6.59
CA ARG A 173 -21.46 -3.20 5.73
C ARG A 173 -21.06 -3.14 4.26
N GLN A 174 -20.32 -2.09 3.87
CA GLN A 174 -19.76 -1.98 2.52
C GLN A 174 -18.77 -3.10 2.26
N MET A 175 -17.84 -3.36 3.18
CA MET A 175 -16.88 -4.47 3.04
C MET A 175 -17.60 -5.79 2.76
N ILE A 176 -18.59 -6.15 3.59
CA ILE A 176 -19.36 -7.40 3.44
C ILE A 176 -20.14 -7.43 2.14
N ARG A 177 -20.85 -6.36 1.78
CA ARG A 177 -21.71 -6.34 0.58
C ARG A 177 -20.89 -6.34 -0.71
N VAL A 178 -19.82 -5.55 -0.79
CA VAL A 178 -18.90 -5.53 -1.92
C VAL A 178 -18.22 -6.90 -2.08
N SER A 179 -17.81 -7.54 -0.99
CA SER A 179 -17.28 -8.91 -1.04
C SER A 179 -18.29 -9.95 -1.54
N LYS A 180 -19.56 -9.84 -1.14
CA LYS A 180 -20.63 -10.71 -1.67
C LYS A 180 -20.91 -10.47 -3.14
N ASP A 181 -21.01 -9.21 -3.55
CA ASP A 181 -21.18 -8.85 -4.96
C ASP A 181 -20.04 -9.42 -5.83
N TYR A 182 -18.80 -9.37 -5.34
CA TYR A 182 -17.68 -10.00 -6.03
C TYR A 182 -17.82 -11.52 -6.11
N GLN A 183 -18.16 -12.17 -4.98
CA GLN A 183 -18.37 -13.62 -4.89
C GLN A 183 -19.50 -14.12 -5.80
N ASP A 184 -20.59 -13.34 -5.89
CA ASP A 184 -21.78 -13.65 -6.68
C ASP A 184 -21.64 -13.19 -8.15
N GLU A 185 -20.45 -12.71 -8.54
CA GLU A 185 -20.11 -12.21 -9.88
C GLU A 185 -21.03 -11.08 -10.39
N GLU A 186 -21.57 -10.28 -9.49
CA GLU A 186 -22.49 -9.18 -9.80
C GLU A 186 -21.86 -8.19 -10.79
N LEU A 187 -22.54 -7.93 -11.91
CA LEU A 187 -21.97 -7.11 -12.98
C LEU A 187 -21.82 -5.64 -12.59
N ALA A 188 -22.68 -5.16 -11.68
CA ALA A 188 -22.64 -3.79 -11.14
C ALA A 188 -21.73 -3.66 -9.91
N TYR A 189 -20.95 -4.70 -9.59
CA TYR A 189 -19.94 -4.66 -8.55
C TYR A 189 -18.97 -3.48 -8.74
N ASP A 190 -18.67 -2.82 -7.63
CA ASP A 190 -17.67 -1.76 -7.58
C ASP A 190 -16.26 -2.33 -7.38
N HIS A 191 -15.56 -2.57 -8.47
CA HIS A 191 -14.20 -3.13 -8.43
C HIS A 191 -13.15 -2.20 -7.81
N PHE A 192 -13.37 -0.88 -7.77
CA PHE A 192 -12.46 0.03 -7.09
C PHE A 192 -12.61 -0.08 -5.56
N ALA A 193 -13.85 -0.08 -5.05
CA ALA A 193 -14.09 -0.43 -3.65
C ALA A 193 -13.56 -1.83 -3.35
N GLY A 194 -13.82 -2.76 -4.26
CA GLY A 194 -13.38 -4.14 -4.26
C GLY A 194 -11.92 -4.33 -3.88
N ALA A 195 -11.04 -3.72 -4.67
CA ALA A 195 -9.59 -3.76 -4.46
C ALA A 195 -9.17 -3.24 -3.08
N THR A 196 -9.91 -2.29 -2.51
CA THR A 196 -9.67 -1.79 -1.15
C THR A 196 -10.19 -2.76 -0.09
N VAL A 197 -11.46 -3.16 -0.16
CA VAL A 197 -12.16 -3.78 0.98
C VAL A 197 -12.14 -5.30 0.99
N VAL A 198 -12.10 -5.95 -0.17
CA VAL A 198 -12.21 -7.41 -0.27
C VAL A 198 -10.98 -8.10 0.32
N PRO A 199 -9.73 -7.71 -0.01
CA PRO A 199 -8.54 -8.31 0.59
C PRO A 199 -8.51 -8.11 2.12
N GLN A 200 -8.94 -6.95 2.61
CA GLN A 200 -9.01 -6.66 4.05
C GLN A 200 -10.04 -7.54 4.77
N LEU A 201 -11.21 -7.73 4.16
CA LEU A 201 -12.24 -8.63 4.71
C LEU A 201 -11.74 -10.08 4.76
N VAL A 202 -11.05 -10.54 3.72
CA VAL A 202 -10.44 -11.87 3.66
C VAL A 202 -9.42 -12.07 4.77
N GLN A 203 -8.52 -11.10 4.98
CA GLN A 203 -7.56 -11.18 6.08
C GLN A 203 -8.23 -11.18 7.44
N LEU A 204 -9.21 -10.30 7.65
CA LEU A 204 -9.93 -10.23 8.91
C LEU A 204 -10.57 -11.59 9.19
N GLY A 205 -11.41 -12.08 8.26
CA GLY A 205 -12.15 -13.33 8.42
C GLY A 205 -11.26 -14.54 8.66
N THR A 206 -10.13 -14.64 7.96
CA THR A 206 -9.20 -15.77 8.10
C THR A 206 -8.34 -15.72 9.37
N ARG A 207 -8.17 -14.55 9.98
CA ARG A 207 -7.39 -14.35 11.21
C ARG A 207 -8.24 -14.20 12.48
N LEU A 208 -9.58 -14.16 12.38
CA LEU A 208 -10.47 -14.02 13.54
C LEU A 208 -10.19 -15.06 14.65
N LYS A 209 -9.84 -16.30 14.29
CA LYS A 209 -9.53 -17.35 15.28
C LYS A 209 -8.29 -17.05 16.12
N ASN A 210 -7.31 -16.31 15.57
CA ASN A 210 -6.08 -15.96 16.26
C ASN A 210 -6.33 -14.90 17.34
N LEU A 211 -7.44 -14.16 17.24
CA LEU A 211 -7.85 -13.21 18.28
C LEU A 211 -8.26 -13.89 19.60
N ASN A 212 -8.51 -15.20 19.60
CA ASN A 212 -8.76 -15.95 20.84
C ASN A 212 -7.52 -16.01 21.75
N ASP A 213 -6.32 -15.86 21.17
CA ASP A 213 -5.05 -15.85 21.90
C ASP A 213 -4.63 -14.43 22.30
N VAL A 214 -5.42 -13.41 21.94
CA VAL A 214 -5.20 -12.00 22.30
C VAL A 214 -5.96 -11.68 23.60
N GLY A 215 -5.28 -11.09 24.58
CA GLY A 215 -5.89 -10.66 25.84
C GLY A 215 -6.63 -9.33 25.76
N GLY A 216 -7.21 -8.90 26.88
CA GLY A 216 -7.83 -7.58 27.03
C GLY A 216 -9.19 -7.45 26.31
N ASP A 217 -9.49 -6.25 25.82
CA ASP A 217 -10.81 -5.84 25.34
C ASP A 217 -11.13 -6.27 23.88
N VAL A 218 -10.69 -7.46 23.45
CA VAL A 218 -10.91 -7.97 22.08
C VAL A 218 -12.39 -7.93 21.68
N SER A 219 -13.29 -8.36 22.57
CA SER A 219 -14.73 -8.38 22.28
C SER A 219 -15.31 -6.99 22.04
N LEU A 220 -14.78 -5.96 22.71
CA LEU A 220 -15.19 -4.57 22.49
C LEU A 220 -14.66 -4.06 21.15
N ARG A 221 -13.39 -4.34 20.82
CA ARG A 221 -12.77 -3.97 19.54
C ARG A 221 -13.50 -4.58 18.35
N VAL A 222 -13.85 -5.86 18.43
CA VAL A 222 -14.66 -6.55 17.42
C VAL A 222 -16.06 -5.93 17.28
N ARG A 223 -16.72 -5.61 18.40
CA ARG A 223 -18.06 -5.00 18.38
C ARG A 223 -18.08 -3.63 17.72
N ARG A 224 -17.02 -2.84 17.92
CA ARG A 224 -16.87 -1.51 17.29
C ARG A 224 -16.77 -1.54 15.78
N LEU A 225 -16.46 -2.68 15.18
CA LEU A 225 -16.51 -2.82 13.72
C LEU A 225 -17.91 -2.52 13.16
N TRP A 226 -18.98 -2.66 13.95
CA TRP A 226 -20.35 -2.41 13.49
C TRP A 226 -21.17 -1.46 14.38
N GLU A 227 -20.77 -1.27 15.65
CA GLU A 227 -21.36 -0.24 16.53
C GLU A 227 -20.65 1.12 16.43
N GLY A 228 -19.42 1.14 15.93
CA GLY A 228 -18.58 2.33 15.89
C GLY A 228 -18.94 3.30 14.76
N ALA A 229 -18.19 4.39 14.68
CA ALA A 229 -18.28 5.33 13.57
C ALA A 229 -17.70 4.69 12.29
N THR A 230 -18.34 4.94 11.14
CA THR A 230 -17.91 4.40 9.84
C THR A 230 -16.44 4.73 9.54
N GLU A 231 -16.00 5.93 9.87
CA GLU A 231 -14.64 6.44 9.66
C GLU A 231 -13.57 5.72 10.50
N SER A 232 -13.98 5.08 11.60
CA SER A 232 -13.09 4.35 12.50
C SER A 232 -12.94 2.86 12.14
N THR A 233 -13.80 2.34 11.27
CA THR A 233 -13.85 0.90 10.95
C THR A 233 -12.53 0.40 10.39
N ASP A 234 -11.98 1.11 9.40
CA ASP A 234 -10.72 0.75 8.75
C ASP A 234 -9.53 0.71 9.74
N ALA A 235 -9.52 1.62 10.73
CA ALA A 235 -8.51 1.65 11.78
C ALA A 235 -8.68 0.48 12.77
N ASN A 236 -9.92 0.21 13.21
CA ASN A 236 -10.23 -0.94 14.06
C ASN A 236 -9.88 -2.28 13.38
N VAL A 237 -10.14 -2.42 12.07
CA VAL A 237 -9.72 -3.60 11.29
C VAL A 237 -8.20 -3.73 11.31
N PHE A 238 -7.46 -2.63 11.16
CA PHE A 238 -6.01 -2.65 11.19
C PHE A 238 -5.45 -3.07 12.55
N GLU A 239 -5.96 -2.50 13.65
CA GLU A 239 -5.62 -2.89 15.02
C GLU A 239 -5.83 -4.39 15.26
N LEU A 240 -7.00 -4.91 14.87
CA LEU A 240 -7.33 -6.34 15.00
C LEU A 240 -6.38 -7.22 14.18
N LEU A 241 -6.04 -6.82 12.95
CA LEU A 241 -5.12 -7.57 12.10
C LEU A 241 -3.70 -7.58 12.65
N VAL A 242 -3.22 -6.46 13.21
CA VAL A 242 -1.90 -6.39 13.86
C VAL A 242 -1.87 -7.30 15.09
N ALA A 243 -2.89 -7.23 15.95
CA ALA A 243 -2.97 -8.08 17.14
C ALA A 243 -3.03 -9.57 16.77
N ALA A 244 -3.88 -9.94 15.81
CA ALA A 244 -3.99 -11.31 15.32
C ALA A 244 -2.69 -11.82 14.66
N GLY A 245 -1.99 -10.95 13.94
CA GLY A 245 -0.67 -11.24 13.36
C GLY A 245 0.39 -11.45 14.44
N CYS A 246 0.40 -10.63 15.50
CA CYS A 246 1.30 -10.82 16.63
C CYS A 246 1.07 -12.17 17.33
N ALA A 247 -0.20 -12.52 17.58
CA ALA A 247 -0.56 -13.82 18.14
C ALA A 247 -0.13 -14.99 17.22
N GLU A 248 -0.29 -14.84 15.90
CA GLU A 248 0.19 -15.81 14.91
C GLU A 248 1.71 -16.01 14.96
N TYR A 249 2.47 -14.95 15.27
CA TYR A 249 3.92 -14.97 15.52
C TYR A 249 4.29 -15.42 16.94
N GLY A 250 3.33 -15.95 17.70
CA GLY A 250 3.54 -16.47 19.05
C GLY A 250 3.77 -15.39 20.11
N ARG A 251 3.47 -14.13 19.82
CA ARG A 251 3.58 -13.03 20.78
C ARG A 251 2.40 -13.02 21.75
N LYS A 252 2.66 -12.72 23.01
CA LYS A 252 1.60 -12.50 24.01
C LYS A 252 1.17 -11.04 24.02
N VAL A 253 0.08 -10.75 23.33
CA VAL A 253 -0.47 -9.41 23.20
C VAL A 253 -1.85 -9.27 23.84
N GLU A 254 -2.18 -8.07 24.31
CA GLU A 254 -3.53 -7.72 24.76
C GLU A 254 -3.90 -6.30 24.34
N PHE A 255 -5.17 -6.07 24.06
CA PHE A 255 -5.68 -4.71 23.84
C PHE A 255 -5.74 -3.96 25.16
N LEU A 256 -5.19 -2.74 25.17
CA LEU A 256 -5.31 -1.85 26.31
C LEU A 256 -6.69 -1.20 26.35
N PRO A 257 -7.28 -0.99 27.54
CA PRO A 257 -8.53 -0.27 27.69
C PRO A 257 -8.37 1.16 27.18
N GLU A 258 -9.40 1.67 26.50
CA GLU A 258 -9.39 3.06 26.11
C GLU A 258 -9.58 3.97 27.31
N THR A 259 -8.74 4.99 27.36
CA THR A 259 -8.82 6.04 28.37
C THR A 259 -8.90 7.40 27.69
N HIS A 260 -9.24 8.43 28.46
CA HIS A 260 -9.16 9.80 27.98
C HIS A 260 -7.70 10.28 27.83
N GLU A 261 -6.75 9.55 28.42
CA GLU A 261 -5.32 9.82 28.30
C GLU A 261 -4.77 9.17 27.04
N ARG A 262 -3.63 9.69 26.59
CA ARG A 262 -2.90 9.08 25.46
C ARG A 262 -2.42 7.70 25.88
N SER A 263 -2.92 6.68 25.22
CA SER A 263 -2.60 5.28 25.49
C SER A 263 -2.35 4.58 24.16
N PRO A 264 -1.34 3.70 24.11
CA PRO A 264 -1.15 2.83 22.96
C PRO A 264 -2.29 1.82 22.84
N ASP A 265 -2.46 1.24 21.65
CA ASP A 265 -3.55 0.29 21.38
C ASP A 265 -3.34 -1.09 22.04
N ILE A 266 -2.11 -1.60 22.00
CA ILE A 266 -1.79 -2.99 22.37
C ILE A 266 -0.58 -3.02 23.31
N ARG A 267 -0.63 -3.92 24.29
CA ARG A 267 0.51 -4.29 25.14
C ARG A 267 1.06 -5.63 24.68
N CYS A 268 2.37 -5.73 24.53
CA CYS A 268 3.07 -7.00 24.26
C CYS A 268 3.94 -7.37 25.47
N HIS A 269 3.80 -8.59 25.96
CA HIS A 269 4.45 -9.06 27.19
C HIS A 269 5.79 -9.77 26.95
N ASP A 270 6.08 -10.19 25.72
CA ASP A 270 7.30 -10.87 25.31
C ASP A 270 7.87 -10.31 23.97
N PRO A 271 9.18 -10.53 23.66
CA PRO A 271 10.21 -11.12 24.51
C PRO A 271 10.55 -10.28 25.75
N TYR A 272 10.14 -9.01 25.75
CA TYR A 272 10.14 -8.12 26.90
C TYR A 272 8.93 -7.17 26.81
N PRO A 273 8.47 -6.60 27.94
CA PRO A 273 7.31 -5.72 27.94
C PRO A 273 7.49 -4.51 27.04
N MET A 274 6.56 -4.33 26.10
CA MET A 274 6.49 -3.20 25.19
C MET A 274 5.03 -2.86 24.86
N VAL A 275 4.84 -1.79 24.12
CA VAL A 275 3.53 -1.38 23.56
C VAL A 275 3.60 -1.32 22.06
N ILE A 276 2.44 -1.49 21.43
CA ILE A 276 2.28 -1.40 20.00
C ILE A 276 1.18 -0.39 19.73
N GLU A 277 1.51 0.61 18.93
CA GLU A 277 0.60 1.66 18.50
C GLU A 277 0.27 1.47 17.02
N CYS A 278 -1.02 1.46 16.68
CA CYS A 278 -1.51 1.23 15.34
C CYS A 278 -2.19 2.50 14.81
N LYS A 279 -1.60 3.13 13.80
CA LYS A 279 -2.23 4.26 13.10
C LYS A 279 -2.54 3.91 11.66
N ARG A 280 -3.74 4.27 11.21
CA ARG A 280 -4.15 4.15 9.82
C ARG A 280 -4.51 5.51 9.25
N LYS A 281 -3.84 5.92 8.18
CA LYS A 281 -4.16 7.16 7.47
C LYS A 281 -5.44 6.98 6.65
N ARG A 282 -6.27 8.04 6.61
CA ARG A 282 -7.38 8.13 5.66
C ARG A 282 -6.85 8.00 4.23
N VAL A 283 -7.64 7.34 3.38
CA VAL A 283 -7.24 6.95 2.02
C VAL A 283 -6.92 8.18 1.14
N LEU A 284 -7.78 9.20 1.22
CA LEU A 284 -7.63 10.49 0.55
C LEU A 284 -7.49 11.62 1.58
N SER A 285 -6.59 12.55 1.32
CA SER A 285 -6.47 13.81 2.06
C SER A 285 -7.58 14.78 1.67
N ASN A 286 -7.87 15.77 2.53
CA ASN A 286 -8.85 16.82 2.20
C ASN A 286 -8.49 17.54 0.89
N TYR A 287 -7.20 17.76 0.64
CA TYR A 287 -6.74 18.35 -0.62
C TYR A 287 -7.11 17.51 -1.84
N GLU A 288 -6.91 16.18 -1.77
CA GLU A 288 -7.24 15.27 -2.86
C GLU A 288 -8.75 15.19 -3.11
N ILE A 289 -9.56 15.27 -2.05
CA ILE A 289 -11.03 15.33 -2.14
C ILE A 289 -11.47 16.64 -2.81
N ASP A 290 -10.90 17.78 -2.39
CA ASP A 290 -11.23 19.08 -2.97
C ASP A 290 -10.83 19.17 -4.45
N GLU A 291 -9.67 18.61 -4.80
CA GLU A 291 -9.19 18.56 -6.18
C GLU A 291 -10.06 17.64 -7.04
N GLU A 292 -10.44 16.46 -6.56
CA GLU A 292 -11.38 15.56 -7.24
C GLU A 292 -12.70 16.28 -7.55
N ALA A 293 -13.28 16.94 -6.55
CA ALA A 293 -14.53 17.66 -6.72
C ALA A 293 -14.41 18.79 -7.77
N SER A 294 -13.26 19.46 -7.83
CA SER A 294 -12.98 20.47 -8.85
C SER A 294 -12.81 19.88 -10.24
N MET A 295 -12.13 18.73 -10.38
CA MET A 295 -12.01 18.03 -11.66
C MET A 295 -13.36 17.49 -12.14
N ARG A 296 -14.22 16.99 -11.25
CA ARG A 296 -15.58 16.55 -11.60
C ARG A 296 -16.45 17.70 -12.12
N ARG A 297 -16.36 18.89 -11.50
CA ARG A 297 -17.04 20.11 -11.99
C ARG A 297 -16.51 20.55 -13.36
N LEU A 298 -15.19 20.54 -13.54
CA LEU A 298 -14.55 20.88 -14.81
C LEU A 298 -14.97 19.89 -15.91
N PHE A 299 -14.95 18.60 -15.61
CA PHE A 299 -15.40 17.54 -16.53
C PHE A 299 -16.84 17.73 -16.97
N SER A 300 -17.75 18.08 -16.04
CA SER A 300 -19.16 18.32 -16.38
C SER A 300 -19.32 19.45 -17.42
N GLN A 301 -18.54 20.52 -17.29
CA GLN A 301 -18.52 21.61 -18.28
C GLN A 301 -17.89 21.17 -19.61
N LEU A 302 -16.78 20.45 -19.54
CA LEU A 302 -16.08 19.89 -20.70
C LEU A 302 -16.97 18.95 -21.50
N GLU A 303 -17.70 18.06 -20.85
CA GLU A 303 -18.62 17.11 -21.46
C GLU A 303 -19.73 17.84 -22.24
N ILE A 304 -20.36 18.85 -21.64
CA ILE A 304 -21.39 19.66 -22.30
C ILE A 304 -20.83 20.31 -23.57
N GLU A 305 -19.66 20.96 -23.48
CA GLU A 305 -19.05 21.65 -24.61
C GLU A 305 -18.50 20.70 -25.68
N SER A 306 -18.04 19.51 -25.29
CA SER A 306 -17.59 18.46 -26.20
C SER A 306 -18.76 17.88 -26.98
N ASN A 307 -19.86 17.57 -26.31
CA ASN A 307 -21.08 17.07 -26.95
C ASN A 307 -21.67 18.06 -27.96
N LYS A 308 -21.70 19.35 -27.65
CA LYS A 308 -22.15 20.40 -28.60
C LYS A 308 -21.34 20.44 -29.89
N ARG A 309 -20.08 20.00 -29.84
CA ARG A 309 -19.12 20.04 -30.96
C ARG A 309 -18.86 18.67 -31.58
N GLY A 310 -19.53 17.61 -31.10
CA GLY A 310 -19.29 16.24 -31.55
C GLY A 310 -17.88 15.74 -31.26
N LEU A 311 -17.29 16.15 -30.13
CA LEU A 311 -15.95 15.73 -29.72
C LEU A 311 -16.04 14.53 -28.78
N TYR A 312 -15.27 13.50 -29.12
CA TYR A 312 -15.15 12.26 -28.36
C TYR A 312 -13.67 11.93 -28.28
N GLY A 313 -13.17 11.72 -27.08
CA GLY A 313 -11.75 11.58 -26.86
C GLY A 313 -11.33 11.67 -25.41
N ARG A 314 -10.03 11.53 -25.20
CA ARG A 314 -9.36 11.80 -23.92
C ARG A 314 -8.71 13.17 -23.99
N PHE A 315 -8.97 13.98 -22.98
CA PHE A 315 -8.28 15.23 -22.74
C PHE A 315 -7.26 15.03 -21.63
N ASP A 316 -6.03 15.42 -21.91
CA ASP A 316 -4.91 15.35 -20.97
C ASP A 316 -4.69 16.75 -20.41
N LEU A 317 -4.64 16.88 -19.09
CA LEU A 317 -4.49 18.16 -18.40
C LEU A 317 -3.31 18.10 -17.42
N HIS A 318 -2.27 18.90 -17.65
CA HIS A 318 -1.17 19.08 -16.71
C HIS A 318 -1.25 20.47 -16.09
N LEU A 319 -1.52 20.56 -14.79
CA LEU A 319 -1.62 21.83 -14.07
C LEU A 319 -0.28 22.22 -13.46
N LYS A 320 0.16 23.46 -13.72
CA LYS A 320 1.34 24.11 -13.10
C LYS A 320 0.95 25.00 -11.92
N VAL A 321 -0.35 25.16 -11.67
CA VAL A 321 -0.93 25.85 -10.51
C VAL A 321 -2.01 24.98 -9.87
N GLU A 322 -2.45 25.30 -8.66
CA GLU A 322 -3.52 24.53 -8.02
C GLU A 322 -4.83 24.60 -8.82
N SER A 323 -5.59 23.50 -8.86
CA SER A 323 -6.82 23.38 -9.67
C SER A 323 -7.88 24.45 -9.38
N ASN A 324 -7.90 24.98 -8.16
CA ASN A 324 -8.84 26.03 -7.73
C ASN A 324 -8.35 27.46 -8.04
N ALA A 325 -7.13 27.63 -8.55
CA ALA A 325 -6.57 28.95 -8.84
C ALA A 325 -7.06 29.53 -10.16
N ILE A 326 -7.68 28.73 -11.04
CA ILE A 326 -8.12 29.13 -12.38
C ILE A 326 -9.62 28.86 -12.53
N PRO A 327 -10.39 29.77 -13.12
CA PRO A 327 -11.78 29.48 -13.48
C PRO A 327 -11.87 28.27 -14.42
N SER A 328 -12.75 27.31 -14.10
CA SER A 328 -12.92 26.09 -14.91
C SER A 328 -13.27 26.38 -16.37
N ASN A 329 -14.00 27.48 -16.64
CA ASN A 329 -14.33 27.91 -18.00
C ASN A 329 -13.10 28.20 -18.87
N ASP A 330 -12.03 28.78 -18.29
CA ASP A 330 -10.81 29.11 -19.01
C ASP A 330 -10.04 27.83 -19.40
N ILE A 331 -9.99 26.86 -18.47
CA ILE A 331 -9.40 25.55 -18.74
C ILE A 331 -10.21 24.81 -19.81
N VAL A 332 -11.54 24.76 -19.69
CA VAL A 332 -12.41 24.11 -20.67
C VAL A 332 -12.28 24.75 -22.05
N ALA A 333 -12.19 26.08 -22.14
CA ALA A 333 -11.94 26.77 -23.41
C ALA A 333 -10.61 26.33 -24.04
N GLY A 334 -9.55 26.21 -23.23
CA GLY A 334 -8.25 25.66 -23.64
C GLY A 334 -8.36 24.24 -24.19
N LEU A 335 -8.93 23.32 -23.38
CA LEU A 335 -9.14 21.91 -23.74
C LEU A 335 -9.94 21.76 -25.04
N ILE A 336 -11.05 22.50 -25.19
CA ILE A 336 -11.85 22.47 -26.41
C ILE A 336 -11.05 23.02 -27.59
N SER A 337 -10.32 24.13 -27.42
CA SER A 337 -9.54 24.75 -28.49
C SER A 337 -8.42 23.85 -29.03
N GLN A 338 -7.90 22.93 -28.20
CA GLN A 338 -6.83 22.00 -28.55
C GLN A 338 -7.11 21.19 -29.81
N ARG A 339 -8.39 20.84 -30.07
CA ARG A 339 -8.80 20.12 -31.29
C ARG A 339 -8.45 20.84 -32.61
N LEU A 340 -8.21 22.15 -32.55
CA LEU A 340 -7.89 23.00 -33.72
C LEU A 340 -6.38 23.12 -33.94
N ALA A 341 -5.56 22.63 -33.01
CA ALA A 341 -4.11 22.60 -33.18
C ALA A 341 -3.72 21.65 -34.32
N PRO A 342 -2.61 21.90 -35.04
CA PRO A 342 -2.13 20.99 -36.09
C PRO A 342 -1.83 19.56 -35.58
N HIS A 343 -1.45 19.45 -34.30
CA HIS A 343 -1.16 18.19 -33.62
C HIS A 343 -1.88 18.20 -32.26
N PRO A 344 -3.19 17.91 -32.22
CA PRO A 344 -3.99 18.03 -31.00
C PRO A 344 -3.53 17.07 -29.90
N ASP A 345 -2.91 15.95 -30.26
CA ASP A 345 -2.30 14.93 -29.40
C ASP A 345 -1.04 15.42 -28.68
N ARG A 346 -0.43 16.51 -29.14
CA ARG A 346 0.76 17.09 -28.50
C ARG A 346 0.38 18.16 -27.49
N PRO A 347 1.04 18.21 -26.31
CA PRO A 347 0.76 19.23 -25.32
C PRO A 347 0.94 20.65 -25.86
N LEU A 348 -0.07 21.50 -25.66
CA LEU A 348 0.00 22.95 -25.85
C LEU A 348 0.07 23.64 -24.49
N ASP A 349 1.05 24.52 -24.32
CA ASP A 349 1.25 25.24 -23.07
C ASP A 349 0.33 26.48 -22.93
N TYR A 350 -0.14 26.67 -21.71
CA TYR A 350 -0.89 27.80 -21.21
C TYR A 350 -0.21 28.33 -19.94
N PRO A 351 -0.50 29.56 -19.48
CA PRO A 351 0.09 30.10 -18.25
C PRO A 351 -0.15 29.22 -17.01
N TRP A 352 -1.26 28.49 -17.00
CA TRP A 352 -1.66 27.64 -15.89
C TRP A 352 -1.28 26.16 -16.02
N GLY A 353 -0.78 25.72 -17.17
CA GLY A 353 -0.60 24.30 -17.43
C GLY A 353 -0.38 23.96 -18.90
N SER A 354 -0.61 22.70 -19.26
CA SER A 354 -0.66 22.26 -20.66
C SER A 354 -1.82 21.31 -20.88
N VAL A 355 -2.26 21.23 -22.14
CA VAL A 355 -3.35 20.33 -22.54
C VAL A 355 -3.01 19.56 -23.80
N ALA A 356 -3.49 18.32 -23.90
CA ALA A 356 -3.52 17.56 -25.14
C ALA A 356 -4.90 16.91 -25.33
N TYR A 357 -5.23 16.56 -26.58
CA TYR A 357 -6.49 15.93 -26.94
C TYR A 357 -6.24 14.75 -27.87
N HIS A 358 -6.65 13.57 -27.42
CA HIS A 358 -6.58 12.32 -28.15
C HIS A 358 -7.97 11.98 -28.65
N GLN A 359 -8.19 12.20 -29.95
CA GLN A 359 -9.47 11.93 -30.57
C GLN A 359 -9.76 10.42 -30.58
N LEU A 360 -10.98 10.07 -30.20
CA LEU A 360 -11.52 8.72 -30.25
C LEU A 360 -12.74 8.67 -31.19
N PRO A 361 -13.05 7.51 -31.78
CA PRO A 361 -14.26 7.36 -32.58
C PRO A 361 -15.52 7.49 -31.71
N TYR A 362 -16.62 7.97 -32.31
CA TYR A 362 -17.94 8.03 -31.64
C TYR A 362 -18.35 6.69 -31.05
N ARG A 363 -18.02 5.59 -31.73
CA ARG A 363 -18.32 4.21 -31.38
C ARG A 363 -17.02 3.44 -31.43
N MET A 364 -16.68 2.76 -30.33
CA MET A 364 -15.45 2.01 -30.20
C MET A 364 -15.78 0.58 -29.77
N SER A 365 -15.37 -0.40 -30.57
CA SER A 365 -15.37 -1.79 -30.15
C SER A 365 -14.21 -2.04 -29.20
N LEU A 366 -14.50 -2.69 -28.08
CA LEU A 366 -13.48 -3.11 -27.12
C LEU A 366 -12.84 -4.43 -27.61
N PRO A 367 -11.59 -4.73 -27.23
CA PRO A 367 -10.92 -5.97 -27.61
C PRO A 367 -11.67 -7.23 -27.16
N GLU A 368 -12.40 -7.12 -26.07
CA GLU A 368 -13.21 -8.17 -25.45
C GLU A 368 -14.42 -7.55 -24.73
N VAL A 369 -15.36 -8.40 -24.31
CA VAL A 369 -16.45 -7.96 -23.44
C VAL A 369 -15.91 -7.79 -22.03
N THR A 370 -16.08 -6.59 -21.46
CA THR A 370 -15.57 -6.20 -20.15
C THR A 370 -16.69 -5.73 -19.24
N ARG A 371 -16.45 -5.64 -17.93
CA ARG A 371 -17.32 -4.86 -17.05
C ARG A 371 -17.14 -3.37 -17.32
N LEU A 372 -18.21 -2.61 -17.18
CA LEU A 372 -18.19 -1.16 -17.36
C LEU A 372 -17.15 -0.54 -16.41
N TYR A 373 -16.27 0.30 -16.96
CA TYR A 373 -15.17 0.94 -16.24
C TYR A 373 -14.15 -0.01 -15.60
N SER A 374 -14.09 -1.28 -16.01
CA SER A 374 -13.01 -2.17 -15.58
C SER A 374 -11.64 -1.64 -16.03
N PRO A 375 -10.54 -2.05 -15.38
CA PRO A 375 -9.18 -1.74 -15.83
C PRO A 375 -8.96 -2.00 -17.34
N ASN A 376 -9.40 -3.16 -17.85
CA ASN A 376 -9.33 -3.47 -19.29
C ASN A 376 -10.11 -2.47 -20.16
N MET A 377 -11.33 -2.08 -19.76
CA MET A 377 -12.09 -1.06 -20.47
C MET A 377 -11.38 0.28 -20.48
N LEU A 378 -10.91 0.74 -19.31
CA LEU A 378 -10.24 2.04 -19.16
C LEU A 378 -8.93 2.10 -19.94
N LYS A 379 -8.17 1.00 -19.97
CA LYS A 379 -6.95 0.87 -20.77
C LYS A 379 -7.27 0.88 -22.26
N ALA A 380 -8.26 0.11 -22.71
CA ALA A 380 -8.63 0.04 -24.12
C ALA A 380 -9.23 1.37 -24.64
N ALA A 381 -10.10 2.00 -23.86
CA ALA A 381 -10.81 3.20 -24.26
C ALA A 381 -9.96 4.47 -24.12
N PHE A 382 -9.22 4.59 -23.01
CA PHE A 382 -8.56 5.83 -22.61
C PHE A 382 -7.07 5.67 -22.36
N GLY A 383 -6.46 4.49 -22.59
CA GLY A 383 -5.06 4.27 -22.25
C GLY A 383 -4.76 4.46 -20.76
N TRP A 384 -5.75 4.32 -19.89
CA TRP A 384 -5.61 4.52 -18.46
C TRP A 384 -5.21 3.22 -17.75
N ASN A 385 -4.21 3.27 -16.87
CA ASN A 385 -3.77 2.16 -16.04
C ASN A 385 -3.65 2.60 -14.57
N SER A 386 -4.24 1.82 -13.65
CA SER A 386 -4.19 2.06 -12.19
C SER A 386 -2.84 1.79 -11.55
N ASP A 387 -1.98 1.00 -12.20
CA ASP A 387 -0.78 0.44 -11.57
C ASP A 387 0.47 1.34 -11.68
N LEU A 388 0.46 2.34 -12.58
CA LEU A 388 1.48 3.40 -12.70
C LEU A 388 0.87 4.65 -13.34
N PRO A 389 -0.13 5.32 -12.73
CA PRO A 389 -0.75 6.42 -13.42
C PRO A 389 0.26 7.57 -13.49
N GLU A 390 0.64 7.99 -14.70
CA GLU A 390 1.32 9.28 -14.97
C GLU A 390 0.46 10.48 -14.53
N TRP A 391 -0.78 10.18 -14.17
CA TRP A 391 -1.88 11.04 -13.80
C TRP A 391 -2.23 10.92 -12.31
N ASP A 392 -2.66 12.02 -11.72
CA ASP A 392 -3.18 12.01 -10.35
C ASP A 392 -4.62 11.48 -10.30
N GLY A 393 -5.34 11.53 -11.43
CA GLY A 393 -6.69 10.98 -11.57
C GLY A 393 -7.27 11.03 -12.98
N ILE A 394 -8.47 10.48 -13.12
CA ILE A 394 -9.30 10.52 -14.34
C ILE A 394 -10.77 10.74 -13.99
N VAL A 395 -11.45 11.59 -14.76
CA VAL A 395 -12.92 11.65 -14.79
C VAL A 395 -13.37 11.26 -16.19
N CYS A 396 -14.28 10.30 -16.33
CA CYS A 396 -14.73 9.86 -17.63
C CYS A 396 -16.20 9.43 -17.67
N ARG A 397 -16.76 9.49 -18.88
CA ARG A 397 -18.07 8.96 -19.20
C ARG A 397 -18.06 8.25 -20.55
N VAL A 398 -18.81 7.16 -20.62
CA VAL A 398 -19.18 6.49 -21.86
C VAL A 398 -20.69 6.24 -21.87
N ASP A 399 -21.28 6.21 -23.06
CA ASP A 399 -22.60 5.64 -23.27
C ASP A 399 -22.45 4.13 -23.52
N ASN A 400 -23.06 3.35 -22.65
CA ASN A 400 -23.03 1.89 -22.56
C ASN A 400 -24.40 1.25 -22.84
N GLY A 401 -25.39 2.02 -23.28
CA GLY A 401 -26.76 1.50 -23.46
C GLY A 401 -27.43 1.02 -22.17
N ARG A 402 -26.95 1.45 -21.00
CA ARG A 402 -27.37 0.97 -19.66
C ARG A 402 -27.03 -0.48 -19.37
N GLU A 403 -25.96 -1.00 -19.99
CA GLU A 403 -25.45 -2.33 -19.72
C GLU A 403 -24.20 -2.28 -18.83
N ALA A 404 -24.14 -3.15 -17.83
CA ALA A 404 -22.98 -3.29 -16.95
C ALA A 404 -21.81 -4.04 -17.61
N SER A 405 -22.10 -4.82 -18.65
CA SER A 405 -21.12 -5.54 -19.46
C SER A 405 -21.11 -4.95 -20.86
N VAL A 406 -19.93 -4.58 -21.36
CA VAL A 406 -19.78 -3.85 -22.61
C VAL A 406 -18.71 -4.51 -23.48
N GLY A 407 -19.06 -4.79 -24.74
CA GLY A 407 -18.11 -5.07 -25.83
C GLY A 407 -17.91 -3.87 -26.76
N GLU A 408 -18.67 -2.81 -26.54
CA GLU A 408 -18.64 -1.58 -27.30
C GLU A 408 -19.05 -0.41 -26.40
N ILE A 409 -18.41 0.73 -26.60
CA ILE A 409 -18.75 1.99 -25.95
C ILE A 409 -19.05 3.07 -26.99
N ARG A 410 -19.88 4.04 -26.59
CA ARG A 410 -20.23 5.21 -27.40
C ARG A 410 -19.90 6.50 -26.67
N ARG A 411 -19.68 7.55 -27.45
CA ARG A 411 -19.39 8.91 -26.96
C ARG A 411 -18.34 8.94 -25.84
N PRO A 412 -17.17 8.27 -26.01
CA PRO A 412 -16.17 8.25 -24.96
C PRO A 412 -15.63 9.66 -24.73
N ILE A 413 -15.72 10.15 -23.49
CA ILE A 413 -15.14 11.42 -23.06
C ILE A 413 -14.41 11.19 -21.75
N ALA A 414 -13.13 11.57 -21.70
CA ALA A 414 -12.32 11.49 -20.48
C ALA A 414 -11.49 12.76 -20.28
N LEU A 415 -11.26 13.09 -19.02
CA LEU A 415 -10.28 14.07 -18.55
C LEU A 415 -9.30 13.34 -17.64
N ALA A 416 -8.09 13.09 -18.12
CA ALA A 416 -6.97 12.64 -17.29
C ALA A 416 -6.18 13.87 -16.85
N TRP A 417 -5.83 13.95 -15.56
CA TRP A 417 -5.11 15.13 -15.06
C TRP A 417 -3.93 14.78 -14.17
N SER A 418 -2.95 15.68 -14.15
CA SER A 418 -1.90 15.71 -13.15
C SER A 418 -1.69 17.15 -12.69
N ASN A 419 -1.32 17.31 -11.42
CA ASN A 419 -0.98 18.60 -10.83
C ASN A 419 0.47 18.58 -10.37
N VAL A 420 1.31 19.30 -11.11
CA VAL A 420 2.75 19.42 -10.83
C VAL A 420 3.09 20.73 -10.10
N ALA A 421 2.09 21.50 -9.68
CA ALA A 421 2.34 22.68 -8.86
C ALA A 421 3.02 22.28 -7.54
N ASP A 422 4.08 23.00 -7.15
CA ASP A 422 4.83 22.67 -5.92
C ASP A 422 3.94 22.60 -4.68
N ALA A 423 2.94 23.47 -4.58
CA ALA A 423 1.97 23.45 -3.49
C ALA A 423 1.12 22.17 -3.49
N ALA A 424 0.67 21.70 -4.66
CA ALA A 424 -0.08 20.47 -4.84
C ALA A 424 0.78 19.25 -4.48
N VAL A 425 1.99 19.18 -5.04
CA VAL A 425 2.96 18.12 -4.77
C VAL A 425 3.28 18.08 -3.28
N LYS A 426 3.51 19.24 -2.63
CA LYS A 426 3.76 19.31 -1.18
C LYS A 426 2.57 18.83 -0.37
N LYS A 427 1.33 19.23 -0.70
CA LYS A 427 0.11 18.79 0.01
C LYS A 427 -0.16 17.29 -0.16
N ARG A 428 0.10 16.73 -1.34
CA ARG A 428 -0.03 15.29 -1.64
C ARG A 428 1.10 14.46 -1.04
N ALA A 429 2.33 14.96 -1.11
CA ALA A 429 3.52 14.35 -0.50
C ALA A 429 3.58 14.61 1.01
N TRP A 430 2.68 15.42 1.57
CA TRP A 430 2.57 15.58 3.01
C TRP A 430 2.27 14.21 3.61
N SER A 431 3.34 13.68 4.18
CA SER A 431 3.50 12.29 4.51
C SER A 431 2.61 11.93 5.71
N PRO A 432 2.39 10.64 6.03
CA PRO A 432 1.86 10.21 7.33
C PRO A 432 2.73 10.66 8.54
N LEU A 433 3.50 11.75 8.40
CA LEU A 433 4.40 12.28 9.41
C LEU A 433 3.64 12.72 10.66
N ASP A 434 2.55 13.47 10.46
CA ASP A 434 1.75 13.94 11.59
C ASP A 434 1.14 12.75 12.34
N LEU A 435 0.72 11.71 11.60
CA LEU A 435 0.23 10.46 12.20
C LEU A 435 1.33 9.69 12.93
N PHE A 436 2.57 9.68 12.43
CA PHE A 436 3.68 9.05 13.11
C PHE A 436 4.07 9.82 14.38
N GLY A 437 4.10 11.15 14.32
CA GLY A 437 4.30 11.99 15.50
C GLY A 437 3.19 11.79 16.54
N ASP A 438 1.94 11.68 16.09
CA ASP A 438 0.79 11.35 16.96
C ASP A 438 0.95 9.97 17.58
N ALA A 439 1.36 8.96 16.80
CA ALA A 439 1.63 7.59 17.26
C ALA A 439 2.76 7.56 18.30
N MET A 440 3.89 8.22 18.02
CA MET A 440 4.99 8.40 18.97
C MET A 440 4.47 9.00 20.29
N GLY A 441 3.61 10.02 20.20
CA GLY A 441 3.00 10.67 21.35
C GLY A 441 2.01 9.82 22.16
N GLN A 442 1.62 8.64 21.68
CA GLN A 442 0.83 7.65 22.43
C GLN A 442 1.71 6.68 23.23
N ILE A 443 3.00 6.57 22.92
CA ILE A 443 3.91 5.70 23.67
C ILE A 443 4.26 6.35 25.01
N PRO A 444 3.98 5.70 26.16
CA PRO A 444 4.27 6.28 27.46
C PRO A 444 5.78 6.49 27.68
N PRO A 445 6.21 7.59 28.33
CA PRO A 445 7.61 7.81 28.64
C PRO A 445 8.21 6.66 29.48
N GLY A 446 9.41 6.21 29.11
CA GLY A 446 10.11 5.12 29.79
C GLY A 446 9.77 3.72 29.30
N GLU A 447 8.76 3.56 28.44
CA GLU A 447 8.44 2.29 27.80
C GLU A 447 9.10 2.14 26.42
N PHE A 448 9.15 0.89 25.94
CA PHE A 448 9.48 0.57 24.55
C PHE A 448 8.19 0.45 23.74
N GLY A 449 8.15 1.08 22.56
CA GLY A 449 7.01 1.09 21.66
C GLY A 449 7.35 0.57 20.27
N ILE A 450 6.43 -0.14 19.62
CA ILE A 450 6.47 -0.45 18.19
C ILE A 450 5.36 0.34 17.53
N ILE A 451 5.65 0.99 16.41
CA ILE A 451 4.63 1.72 15.65
C ILE A 451 4.32 0.97 14.36
N TYR A 452 3.04 0.67 14.16
CA TYR A 452 2.49 0.22 12.90
C TYR A 452 1.70 1.38 12.28
N LEU A 453 2.12 1.82 11.09
CA LEU A 453 1.48 2.91 10.37
C LEU A 453 1.06 2.44 8.97
N ALA A 454 -0.24 2.32 8.74
CA ALA A 454 -0.79 1.91 7.46
C ALA A 454 -1.34 3.09 6.65
N TYR A 455 -1.13 3.10 5.34
CA TYR A 455 -1.78 4.05 4.43
C TYR A 455 -1.91 3.51 3.00
N HIS A 456 -2.89 4.05 2.29
CA HIS A 456 -3.06 3.77 0.87
C HIS A 456 -2.13 4.62 0.02
N GLU A 457 -1.30 3.95 -0.75
CA GLU A 457 -0.47 4.54 -1.76
C GLU A 457 -1.00 4.21 -3.15
N GLY A 458 -1.23 5.26 -3.93
CA GLY A 458 -1.63 5.18 -5.32
C GLY A 458 -1.22 6.44 -6.07
N ALA A 459 -0.38 7.28 -5.42
CA ALA A 459 0.18 8.44 -6.07
C ALA A 459 1.22 8.00 -7.09
N ARG A 460 1.48 8.91 -8.03
CA ARG A 460 2.53 8.76 -9.03
C ARG A 460 3.89 8.60 -8.34
N GLU A 461 4.81 7.97 -9.04
CA GLU A 461 6.12 7.61 -8.51
C GLU A 461 6.84 8.77 -7.83
N GLU A 462 6.89 9.94 -8.46
CA GLU A 462 7.53 11.13 -7.90
C GLU A 462 6.96 11.51 -6.51
N ILE A 463 5.63 11.53 -6.37
CA ILE A 463 4.95 11.90 -5.13
C ILE A 463 5.15 10.83 -4.05
N ALA A 464 5.02 9.55 -4.43
CA ALA A 464 5.20 8.42 -3.52
C ALA A 464 6.64 8.36 -2.99
N ASN A 465 7.64 8.48 -3.88
CA ASN A 465 9.05 8.46 -3.51
C ASN A 465 9.40 9.69 -2.65
N ARG A 466 8.92 10.89 -3.00
CA ARG A 466 9.10 12.10 -2.18
C ARG A 466 8.47 11.97 -0.80
N ARG A 467 7.30 11.33 -0.69
CA ARG A 467 6.64 11.07 0.59
C ARG A 467 7.49 10.19 1.49
N ILE A 468 8.11 9.15 0.93
CA ILE A 468 9.00 8.22 1.65
C ILE A 468 10.27 8.96 2.07
N GLN A 469 10.89 9.71 1.17
CA GLN A 469 12.08 10.49 1.51
C GLN A 469 11.80 11.48 2.65
N ASN A 470 10.71 12.25 2.55
CA ASN A 470 10.28 13.16 3.61
C ASN A 470 10.03 12.43 4.95
N PHE A 471 9.56 11.17 4.90
CA PHE A 471 9.38 10.34 6.08
C PHE A 471 10.72 9.97 6.72
N LEU A 472 11.63 9.40 5.92
CA LEU A 472 12.95 8.98 6.36
C LEU A 472 13.78 10.16 6.90
N ASP A 473 13.71 11.32 6.25
CA ASP A 473 14.46 12.52 6.66
C ASP A 473 14.02 13.07 8.02
N ARG A 474 12.74 12.91 8.38
CA ARG A 474 12.17 13.45 9.63
C ARG A 474 12.15 12.45 10.77
N MET A 475 12.31 11.17 10.50
CA MET A 475 12.33 10.13 11.54
C MET A 475 13.34 10.42 12.67
N PRO A 476 14.59 10.86 12.38
CA PRO A 476 15.55 11.19 13.43
C PRO A 476 15.08 12.31 14.37
N GLU A 477 14.28 13.27 13.88
CA GLU A 477 13.79 14.39 14.69
C GLU A 477 12.92 13.91 15.87
N TRP A 478 12.16 12.84 15.69
CA TRP A 478 11.25 12.32 16.72
C TRP A 478 11.94 11.45 17.75
N GLU A 479 12.94 10.67 17.35
CA GLU A 479 13.70 9.78 18.23
C GLU A 479 14.40 10.54 19.39
N HIS A 480 14.74 11.82 19.18
CA HIS A 480 15.45 12.63 20.15
C HIS A 480 14.58 13.42 21.13
N SER A 481 13.25 13.45 20.94
CA SER A 481 12.41 14.50 21.53
C SER A 481 11.76 14.20 22.88
N ALA A 482 11.61 12.94 23.32
CA ALA A 482 10.56 12.64 24.30
C ALA A 482 10.84 11.61 25.42
N SER A 483 12.05 11.08 25.63
CA SER A 483 12.28 9.93 26.54
C SER A 483 11.45 8.67 26.17
N ILE A 484 10.90 8.67 24.95
CA ILE A 484 10.13 7.58 24.34
C ILE A 484 11.12 6.73 23.54
N ARG A 485 10.99 5.40 23.61
CA ARG A 485 11.91 4.47 22.93
C ARG A 485 11.13 3.66 21.91
N VAL A 486 11.37 3.90 20.63
CA VAL A 486 10.76 3.12 19.55
C VAL A 486 11.87 2.38 18.80
N PRO A 487 12.20 1.13 19.17
CA PRO A 487 13.29 0.38 18.54
C PRO A 487 13.04 0.10 17.07
N ILE A 488 11.79 -0.21 16.71
CA ILE A 488 11.37 -0.51 15.34
C ILE A 488 10.02 0.11 15.01
N SER A 489 9.79 0.35 13.72
CA SER A 489 8.52 0.80 13.18
C SER A 489 8.25 0.14 11.82
N PHE A 490 6.97 -0.07 11.53
CA PHE A 490 6.47 -0.67 10.30
C PHE A 490 5.60 0.35 9.56
N LEU A 491 6.06 0.76 8.39
CA LEU A 491 5.28 1.63 7.49
C LEU A 491 4.65 0.77 6.40
N VAL A 492 3.39 0.41 6.61
CA VAL A 492 2.60 -0.51 5.78
C VAL A 492 1.93 0.25 4.64
N ARG A 493 2.46 0.12 3.43
CA ARG A 493 1.92 0.79 2.23
C ARG A 493 1.00 -0.16 1.48
N LEU A 494 -0.21 0.31 1.20
CA LEU A 494 -1.28 -0.46 0.58
C LEU A 494 -1.54 0.07 -0.83
N TYR A 495 -1.41 -0.79 -1.85
CA TYR A 495 -1.70 -0.45 -3.24
C TYR A 495 -2.87 -1.31 -3.73
N PRO A 496 -4.11 -0.83 -3.61
CA PRO A 496 -5.27 -1.52 -4.16
C PRO A 496 -5.14 -1.64 -5.67
N ARG A 497 -5.35 -2.85 -6.18
CA ARG A 497 -5.33 -3.15 -7.61
C ARG A 497 -6.64 -3.82 -8.03
N PRO A 498 -7.53 -3.11 -8.73
CA PRO A 498 -8.50 -3.81 -9.56
C PRO A 498 -7.74 -4.38 -10.77
N LEU A 499 -7.69 -5.69 -10.90
CA LEU A 499 -7.02 -6.39 -12.01
C LEU A 499 -8.03 -6.70 -13.12
N ASP A 500 -7.60 -6.64 -14.39
CA ASP A 500 -8.37 -7.08 -15.56
C ASP A 500 -9.82 -6.54 -15.64
N HIS A 501 -10.78 -7.43 -15.33
CA HIS A 501 -12.21 -7.17 -15.31
C HIS A 501 -12.71 -6.64 -13.96
N GLY A 502 -11.80 -6.27 -13.06
CA GLY A 502 -12.08 -5.77 -11.72
C GLY A 502 -11.88 -6.80 -10.61
N SER A 503 -11.06 -7.84 -10.81
CA SER A 503 -10.69 -8.76 -9.72
C SER A 503 -9.94 -7.98 -8.63
N PRO A 504 -10.36 -8.08 -7.36
CA PRO A 504 -9.77 -7.31 -6.29
C PRO A 504 -8.44 -7.93 -5.85
N ASP A 505 -7.40 -7.13 -5.83
CA ASP A 505 -6.10 -7.51 -5.32
C ASP A 505 -5.46 -6.33 -4.57
N LEU A 506 -4.45 -6.63 -3.76
CA LEU A 506 -3.77 -5.67 -2.91
C LEU A 506 -2.29 -6.01 -2.82
N ILE A 507 -1.44 -5.08 -3.24
CA ILE A 507 -0.02 -5.13 -2.84
C ILE A 507 0.10 -4.52 -1.46
N GLU A 508 0.73 -5.25 -0.56
CA GLU A 508 1.25 -4.70 0.68
C GLU A 508 2.77 -4.58 0.57
N SER A 509 3.29 -3.39 0.87
CA SER A 509 4.71 -3.16 0.98
C SER A 509 5.07 -2.47 2.28
N THR A 510 5.64 -3.24 3.19
CA THR A 510 6.02 -2.78 4.52
C THR A 510 7.47 -2.31 4.53
N LEU A 511 7.69 -1.03 4.81
CA LEU A 511 9.03 -0.52 5.09
C LEU A 511 9.36 -0.76 6.56
N ARG A 512 10.49 -1.42 6.78
CA ARG A 512 11.04 -1.73 8.10
C ARG A 512 12.00 -0.62 8.52
N LEU A 513 11.65 0.10 9.56
CA LEU A 513 12.41 1.26 10.04
C LEU A 513 12.97 0.97 11.43
N CYS A 514 14.28 1.05 11.56
CA CYS A 514 15.00 0.76 12.79
C CYS A 514 15.56 2.07 13.34
N SER A 515 15.39 2.32 14.64
CA SER A 515 15.99 3.49 15.27
C SER A 515 17.52 3.38 15.27
N ASP A 516 18.21 4.49 15.03
CA ASP A 516 19.68 4.53 15.08
C ASP A 516 20.21 4.44 16.53
N ILE A 517 19.37 4.79 17.51
CA ILE A 517 19.75 4.90 18.93
C ILE A 517 19.33 3.65 19.70
N TYR A 518 18.08 3.22 19.52
CA TYR A 518 17.46 2.14 20.28
C TYR A 518 17.18 0.90 19.43
N GLY A 519 17.61 0.91 18.17
CA GLY A 519 17.30 -0.12 17.20
C GLY A 519 17.71 -1.52 17.61
N GLU A 520 16.78 -2.46 17.46
CA GLU A 520 17.05 -3.89 17.56
C GLU A 520 16.47 -4.57 16.31
N PRO A 521 17.23 -4.67 15.21
CA PRO A 521 16.74 -5.22 13.94
C PRO A 521 16.18 -6.64 14.04
N ALA A 522 16.65 -7.42 15.03
CA ALA A 522 16.15 -8.77 15.29
C ALA A 522 14.64 -8.79 15.61
N LEU A 523 14.09 -7.70 16.16
CA LEU A 523 12.65 -7.60 16.45
C LEU A 523 11.80 -7.70 15.17
N PHE A 524 12.31 -7.36 13.99
CA PHE A 524 11.53 -7.52 12.75
C PHE A 524 11.15 -8.97 12.45
N GLU A 525 11.87 -9.94 13.02
CA GLU A 525 11.59 -11.36 12.86
C GLU A 525 10.57 -11.88 13.89
N ASP A 526 10.38 -11.14 14.99
CA ASP A 526 9.45 -11.49 16.08
C ASP A 526 8.03 -10.92 15.87
N PHE A 527 7.87 -10.01 14.91
CA PHE A 527 6.62 -9.27 14.70
C PHE A 527 6.15 -9.35 13.23
N PRO A 528 4.83 -9.34 12.97
CA PRO A 528 4.30 -9.50 11.63
C PRO A 528 4.70 -8.32 10.74
N ASN A 529 5.33 -8.62 9.61
CA ASN A 529 5.70 -7.66 8.57
C ASN A 529 4.65 -7.56 7.44
N THR A 530 3.64 -8.43 7.46
CA THR A 530 2.52 -8.49 6.51
C THR A 530 1.20 -8.59 7.28
N ILE A 531 0.41 -7.54 7.18
CA ILE A 531 -0.83 -7.33 7.92
C ILE A 531 -2.05 -7.60 7.04
N PHE A 532 -2.01 -7.17 5.78
CA PHE A 532 -3.12 -7.23 4.83
C PHE A 532 -2.93 -8.27 3.72
N THR A 533 -1.75 -8.87 3.65
CA THR A 533 -1.41 -9.98 2.76
C THR A 533 -0.87 -11.14 3.60
N ARG A 534 -0.92 -12.36 3.06
CA ARG A 534 -0.22 -13.50 3.68
C ARG A 534 1.12 -13.66 2.98
N ALA A 535 2.18 -13.79 3.76
CA ALA A 535 3.39 -14.43 3.25
C ALA A 535 3.01 -15.84 2.79
N PRO A 536 3.40 -16.28 1.59
CA PRO A 536 3.19 -17.66 1.18
C PRO A 536 3.81 -18.55 2.26
N GLN A 537 3.03 -19.47 2.81
CA GLN A 537 3.56 -20.41 3.80
C GLN A 537 4.72 -21.15 3.15
N LYS A 538 5.91 -21.08 3.74
CA LYS A 538 7.02 -21.96 3.35
C LYS A 538 6.52 -23.38 3.56
N VAL A 539 6.24 -24.08 2.46
CA VAL A 539 5.95 -25.51 2.49
C VAL A 539 7.25 -26.17 2.93
N ASN A 540 7.32 -26.54 4.22
CA ASN A 540 8.47 -27.22 4.81
C ASN A 540 8.60 -28.65 4.29
#